data_AF-A0A975G726-F1
#
_entry.id   AF-A0A975G726-F1
#
_cell.length_a   1.000
_cell.length_b   1.000
_cell.length_c   1.000
_cell.angle_alpha   90.00
_cell.angle_beta   90.00
_cell.angle_gamma   90.00
#
_symmetry.space_group_name_H-M   'P 1'
#
loop_
_entity.id
_entity.type
_entity.pdbx_description
1 polymer ?
#
loop_
_entity_poly.entity_id
_entity_poly.type
_entity_poly.pdbx_seq_one_letter_code
_entity_poly.pdbx_strand_id
1 'polypeptide(L)'
;MQVCPVCFWEDLPSERFCFGSLSVEAAQKCFFEKGACEGRYRDAVRAPLSEEARSPVWLSYEDLRAGIIRWIEIHFEDVTRDGGTTLHQMDVLDDYGSPGDLAEAAKLDNERTWQEISDLKLSNFACSMVFLNANGFRFYLPAFMRFTLANWADGASTCENMGVIYALSGGPGGFHHEAFESFSRFQMEAVSAFLWYIANSNDSMAEDAESSLAYGWGKFLPDFVRLFSESFSNSL
;
A
#
# COMPACT_ATOMS: atom_id res chain seq x y z
N MET A 1 -30.09 8.68 2.65
CA MET A 1 -28.98 9.62 2.45
C MET A 1 -28.96 10.52 3.67
N GLN A 2 -28.11 10.21 4.65
CA GLN A 2 -27.85 11.09 5.78
C GLN A 2 -26.49 11.73 5.52
N VAL A 3 -26.47 13.05 5.46
CA VAL A 3 -25.22 13.83 5.39
C VAL A 3 -24.78 14.05 6.83
N CYS A 4 -23.57 13.63 7.18
CA CYS A 4 -23.01 13.87 8.49
C CYS A 4 -22.91 15.39 8.71
N PRO A 5 -23.61 15.97 9.70
CA PRO A 5 -23.62 17.43 9.90
C PRO A 5 -22.29 17.95 10.47
N VAL A 6 -21.38 17.06 10.88
CA VAL A 6 -20.06 17.43 11.39
C VAL A 6 -19.04 17.61 10.27
N CYS A 7 -18.98 16.68 9.31
CA CYS A 7 -18.01 16.73 8.22
C CYS A 7 -18.62 16.92 6.82
N PHE A 8 -19.94 16.96 6.71
CA PHE A 8 -20.71 17.01 5.46
C PHE A 8 -20.45 15.82 4.51
N TRP A 9 -20.19 14.65 5.09
CA TRP A 9 -19.97 13.39 4.35
C TRP A 9 -21.27 12.63 4.16
N GLU A 10 -21.46 11.99 3.01
CA GLU A 10 -22.61 11.11 2.77
C GLU A 10 -22.22 9.64 2.93
N ASP A 11 -22.95 8.94 3.80
CA ASP A 11 -22.87 7.49 3.92
C ASP A 11 -23.72 6.86 2.80
N LEU A 12 -23.09 6.54 1.67
CA LEU A 12 -23.70 5.73 0.61
C LEU A 12 -23.21 4.27 0.70
N PRO A 13 -24.11 3.27 0.84
CA PRO A 13 -23.72 1.87 1.07
C PRO A 13 -23.02 1.17 -0.11
N SER A 14 -22.77 1.84 -1.23
CA SER A 14 -22.32 1.17 -2.45
C SER A 14 -21.63 2.06 -3.48
N GLU A 15 -21.39 3.34 -3.21
CA GLU A 15 -20.81 4.25 -4.20
C GLU A 15 -19.45 4.75 -3.71
N ARG A 16 -18.40 4.43 -4.49
CA ARG A 16 -17.02 4.92 -4.33
C ARG A 16 -16.86 6.43 -4.53
N PHE A 17 -17.97 7.14 -4.72
CA PHE A 17 -17.99 8.57 -4.99
C PHE A 17 -18.94 9.19 -3.98
N CYS A 18 -18.38 9.86 -2.97
CA CYS A 18 -19.18 10.78 -2.17
C CYS A 18 -19.63 11.96 -3.04
N PHE A 19 -20.55 12.78 -2.55
CA PHE A 19 -21.05 13.94 -3.27
C PHE A 19 -19.89 14.90 -3.61
N GLY A 20 -19.41 14.85 -4.85
CA GLY A 20 -18.18 15.51 -5.29
C GLY A 20 -17.08 14.48 -5.54
N SER A 21 -16.32 14.66 -6.62
CA SER A 21 -15.34 13.70 -7.17
C SER A 21 -14.09 13.47 -6.28
N LEU A 22 -14.23 13.44 -4.96
CA LEU A 22 -13.12 13.34 -4.00
C LEU A 22 -13.11 11.97 -3.32
N SER A 23 -11.92 11.37 -3.21
CA SER A 23 -11.69 10.19 -2.38
C SER A 23 -11.85 10.48 -0.89
N VAL A 24 -11.97 9.40 -0.11
CA VAL A 24 -11.92 9.42 1.37
C VAL A 24 -10.70 10.19 1.87
N GLU A 25 -9.52 9.95 1.29
CA GLU A 25 -8.28 10.66 1.64
C GLU A 25 -8.41 12.17 1.45
N ALA A 26 -8.85 12.60 0.26
CA ALA A 26 -8.97 14.02 -0.08
C ALA A 26 -9.99 14.73 0.82
N ALA A 27 -11.07 14.04 1.18
CA ALA A 27 -12.08 14.57 2.08
C ALA A 27 -11.64 14.63 3.54
N GLN A 28 -10.89 13.63 4.03
CA GLN A 28 -10.29 13.69 5.35
C GLN A 28 -9.30 14.84 5.45
N LYS A 29 -8.42 15.02 4.44
CA LYS A 29 -7.51 16.17 4.37
C LYS A 29 -8.26 17.50 4.38
N CYS A 30 -9.28 17.65 3.54
CA CYS A 30 -10.12 18.84 3.54
C CYS A 30 -10.78 19.08 4.90
N PHE A 31 -11.26 18.04 5.57
CA PHE A 31 -11.87 18.16 6.89
C PHE A 31 -10.86 18.64 7.93
N PHE A 32 -9.65 18.07 7.96
CA PHE A 32 -8.59 18.52 8.87
C PHE A 32 -8.18 19.98 8.63
N GLU A 33 -8.13 20.43 7.38
CA GLU A 33 -7.73 21.80 7.04
C GLU A 33 -8.84 22.84 7.20
N LYS A 34 -10.08 22.47 6.85
CA LYS A 34 -11.18 23.43 6.61
C LYS A 34 -12.38 23.21 7.53
N GLY A 35 -12.41 22.10 8.27
CA GLY A 35 -13.53 21.70 9.12
C GLY A 35 -14.68 21.03 8.36
N ALA A 36 -14.55 20.79 7.06
CA ALA A 36 -15.56 20.14 6.21
C ALA A 36 -14.89 19.27 5.13
N CYS A 37 -15.56 18.21 4.68
CA CYS A 37 -15.06 17.31 3.62
C CYS A 37 -14.76 18.05 2.30
N GLU A 38 -15.38 19.21 2.08
CA GLU A 38 -15.07 20.15 1.01
C GLU A 38 -15.19 21.59 1.49
N GLY A 39 -14.39 22.48 0.89
CA GLY A 39 -14.43 23.90 1.22
C GLY A 39 -15.79 24.56 1.01
N ARG A 40 -16.57 24.11 0.01
CA ARG A 40 -17.91 24.66 -0.28
C ARG A 40 -18.95 24.35 0.81
N TYR A 41 -18.69 23.37 1.67
CA TYR A 41 -19.61 22.94 2.73
C TYR A 41 -19.23 23.47 4.13
N ARG A 42 -18.22 24.34 4.22
CA ARG A 42 -17.73 24.89 5.49
C ARG A 42 -18.81 25.57 6.33
N ASP A 43 -19.76 26.23 5.70
CA ASP A 43 -20.85 26.93 6.42
C ASP A 43 -22.03 26.00 6.74
N ALA A 44 -21.99 24.75 6.25
CA ALA A 44 -23.01 23.73 6.46
C ALA A 44 -22.61 22.67 7.51
N VAL A 45 -21.38 22.74 8.04
CA VAL A 45 -20.89 21.87 9.12
C VAL A 45 -21.06 22.49 10.50
N ARG A 46 -21.13 21.66 11.53
CA ARG A 46 -21.11 22.06 12.95
C ARG A 46 -20.05 21.31 13.73
N ALA A 47 -19.70 21.83 14.91
CA ALA A 47 -18.85 21.09 15.85
C ALA A 47 -19.53 19.78 16.30
N PRO A 48 -18.73 18.74 16.66
CA PRO A 48 -19.26 17.52 17.28
C PRO A 48 -19.91 17.83 18.63
N LEU A 49 -21.03 17.18 18.93
CA LEU A 49 -21.67 17.19 20.24
C LEU A 49 -20.94 16.23 21.19
N SER A 50 -21.08 16.41 22.50
CA SER A 50 -20.45 15.55 23.52
C SER A 50 -20.92 14.08 23.46
N GLU A 51 -22.13 13.85 22.95
CA GLU A 51 -22.71 12.52 22.73
C GLU A 51 -22.27 11.85 21.43
N GLU A 52 -21.66 12.62 20.51
CA GLU A 52 -21.12 12.13 19.24
C GLU A 52 -19.66 11.70 19.42
N ALA A 53 -19.42 10.80 20.37
CA ALA A 53 -18.11 10.23 20.59
C ALA A 53 -17.64 9.51 19.32
N ARG A 54 -16.40 9.79 18.90
CA ARG A 54 -15.77 9.04 17.81
C ARG A 54 -15.73 7.56 18.18
N SER A 55 -15.94 6.70 17.19
CA SER A 55 -15.66 5.28 17.37
C SER A 55 -14.23 5.11 17.90
N PRO A 56 -14.01 4.31 18.96
CA PRO A 56 -12.68 4.10 19.53
C PRO A 56 -11.75 3.36 18.56
N VAL A 57 -12.29 2.80 17.48
CA VAL A 57 -11.53 2.16 16.38
C VAL A 57 -11.43 3.04 15.14
N TRP A 58 -11.87 4.29 15.21
CA TRP A 58 -11.68 5.24 14.11
C TRP A 58 -10.19 5.53 13.93
N LEU A 59 -9.71 5.38 12.70
CA LEU A 59 -8.37 5.75 12.29
C LEU A 59 -8.49 6.83 11.20
N SER A 60 -7.55 7.78 11.16
CA SER A 60 -7.37 8.56 9.94
C SER A 60 -6.73 7.68 8.85
N TYR A 61 -6.83 8.08 7.59
CA TYR A 61 -6.16 7.39 6.48
C TYR A 61 -4.64 7.37 6.67
N GLU A 62 -4.08 8.44 7.27
CA GLU A 62 -2.67 8.50 7.69
C GLU A 62 -2.33 7.53 8.82
N ASP A 63 -3.19 7.40 9.84
CA ASP A 63 -2.99 6.43 10.92
C ASP A 63 -3.09 4.99 10.39
N LEU A 64 -3.98 4.74 9.43
CA LEU A 64 -4.08 3.47 8.73
C LEU A 64 -2.80 3.19 7.94
N ARG A 65 -2.31 4.16 7.14
CA ARG A 65 -1.05 4.06 6.40
C ARG A 65 0.11 3.69 7.32
N ALA A 66 0.27 4.44 8.42
CA ALA A 66 1.30 4.18 9.42
C ALA A 66 1.11 2.80 10.09
N GLY A 67 -0.13 2.37 10.31
CA GLY A 67 -0.47 1.04 10.81
C GLY A 67 -0.03 -0.08 9.86
N ILE A 68 -0.27 0.08 8.56
CA ILE A 68 0.15 -0.88 7.53
C ILE A 68 1.68 -0.95 7.45
N ILE A 69 2.38 0.19 7.47
CA ILE A 69 3.85 0.23 7.52
C ILE A 69 4.37 -0.57 8.71
N ARG A 70 3.85 -0.34 9.92
CA ARG A 70 4.24 -1.10 11.11
C ARG A 70 3.96 -2.59 10.97
N TRP A 71 2.83 -2.96 10.36
CA TRP A 71 2.46 -4.36 10.11
C TRP A 71 3.45 -5.05 9.17
N ILE A 72 3.88 -4.35 8.11
CA ILE A 72 4.94 -4.82 7.20
C ILE A 72 6.24 -5.01 7.98
N GLU A 73 6.67 -4.01 8.75
CA GLU A 73 7.92 -4.07 9.51
C GLU A 73 7.97 -5.25 10.48
N ILE A 74 6.90 -5.51 11.22
CA ILE A 74 6.82 -6.61 12.19
C ILE A 74 6.83 -7.97 11.47
N HIS A 75 5.98 -8.14 10.45
CA HIS A 75 5.76 -9.47 9.88
C HIS A 75 6.77 -9.87 8.80
N PHE A 76 7.61 -8.94 8.35
CA PHE A 76 8.75 -9.23 7.50
C PHE A 76 10.10 -9.07 8.22
N GLU A 77 10.13 -8.79 9.53
CA GLU A 77 11.36 -8.51 10.29
C GLU A 77 12.48 -9.54 10.03
N ASP A 78 12.14 -10.82 10.12
CA ASP A 78 13.09 -11.95 10.02
C ASP A 78 13.34 -12.44 8.59
N VAL A 79 12.84 -11.73 7.57
CA VAL A 79 13.05 -12.14 6.17
C VAL A 79 14.49 -11.87 5.74
N THR A 80 15.18 -12.94 5.36
CA THR A 80 16.54 -12.91 4.83
C THR A 80 16.53 -13.18 3.32
N ARG A 81 17.59 -12.73 2.63
CA ARG A 81 17.72 -12.89 1.18
C ARG A 81 18.03 -14.32 0.75
N ASP A 82 18.70 -15.13 1.57
CA ASP A 82 18.97 -16.57 1.37
C ASP A 82 19.31 -16.97 -0.09
N GLY A 83 20.33 -16.33 -0.66
CA GLY A 83 20.76 -16.61 -2.05
C GLY A 83 19.86 -16.01 -3.13
N GLY A 84 18.92 -15.15 -2.75
CA GLY A 84 18.06 -14.40 -3.66
C GLY A 84 18.83 -13.42 -4.53
N THR A 85 18.34 -13.24 -5.76
CA THR A 85 18.84 -12.24 -6.71
C THR A 85 18.85 -10.87 -6.04
N THR A 86 19.93 -10.11 -6.22
CA THR A 86 20.10 -8.74 -5.70
C THR A 86 19.53 -7.68 -6.64
N LEU A 87 19.38 -6.43 -6.15
CA LEU A 87 18.92 -5.32 -6.99
C LEU A 87 19.88 -5.06 -8.15
N HIS A 88 21.20 -4.97 -7.91
CA HIS A 88 22.14 -4.75 -9.03
C HIS A 88 22.24 -5.96 -9.96
N GLN A 89 21.99 -7.18 -9.47
CA GLN A 89 21.91 -8.34 -10.37
C GLN A 89 20.70 -8.25 -11.30
N MET A 90 19.60 -7.61 -10.91
CA MET A 90 18.43 -7.45 -11.79
C MET A 90 18.76 -6.62 -13.02
N ASP A 91 19.47 -5.49 -12.86
CA ASP A 91 19.90 -4.66 -14.00
C ASP A 91 20.83 -5.45 -14.93
N VAL A 92 21.76 -6.21 -14.37
CA VAL A 92 22.64 -7.07 -15.18
C VAL A 92 21.84 -8.16 -15.91
N LEU A 93 20.79 -8.72 -15.31
CA LEU A 93 19.92 -9.71 -15.96
C LEU A 93 19.11 -9.07 -17.10
N ASP A 94 18.60 -7.86 -16.90
CA ASP A 94 17.86 -7.11 -17.92
C ASP A 94 18.76 -6.79 -19.14
N ASP A 95 20.02 -6.47 -18.89
CA ASP A 95 21.04 -6.21 -19.91
C ASP A 95 21.70 -7.47 -20.51
N TYR A 96 21.19 -8.67 -20.21
CA TYR A 96 21.74 -9.97 -20.67
C TYR A 96 23.21 -10.20 -20.29
N GLY A 97 23.62 -9.69 -19.13
CA GLY A 97 24.99 -9.77 -18.63
C GLY A 97 25.46 -11.19 -18.32
N SER A 98 26.78 -11.34 -18.21
CA SER A 98 27.41 -12.64 -18.00
C SER A 98 27.33 -13.10 -16.52
N PRO A 99 27.58 -14.40 -16.23
CA PRO A 99 27.70 -14.87 -14.86
C PRO A 99 28.78 -14.15 -14.04
N GLY A 100 29.84 -13.66 -14.70
CA GLY A 100 30.88 -12.85 -14.05
C GLY A 100 30.34 -11.49 -13.62
N ASP A 101 29.57 -10.83 -14.48
CA ASP A 101 28.94 -9.54 -14.19
C ASP A 101 27.92 -9.67 -13.04
N LEU A 102 27.15 -10.75 -13.03
CA LEU A 102 26.22 -11.06 -11.93
C LEU A 102 26.95 -11.24 -10.58
N ALA A 103 28.14 -11.83 -10.59
CA ALA A 103 28.93 -12.03 -9.38
C ALA A 103 29.53 -10.73 -8.85
N GLU A 104 29.93 -9.81 -9.74
CA GLU A 104 30.40 -8.48 -9.33
C GLU A 104 29.24 -7.59 -8.86
N ALA A 105 28.11 -7.60 -9.56
CA ALA A 105 26.91 -6.84 -9.18
C ALA A 105 26.40 -7.24 -7.79
N ALA A 106 26.40 -8.54 -7.46
CA ALA A 106 25.95 -9.01 -6.14
C ALA A 106 26.74 -8.41 -4.97
N LYS A 107 27.99 -7.96 -5.19
CA LYS A 107 28.84 -7.34 -4.15
C LYS A 107 28.42 -5.89 -3.84
N LEU A 108 27.55 -5.29 -4.66
CA LEU A 108 27.01 -3.94 -4.46
C LEU A 108 25.79 -3.95 -3.51
N ASP A 109 25.27 -5.13 -3.16
CA ASP A 109 24.11 -5.34 -2.30
C ASP A 109 24.51 -6.02 -0.99
N ASN A 110 25.10 -5.23 -0.10
CA ASN A 110 25.67 -5.68 1.18
C ASN A 110 24.69 -5.58 2.36
N GLU A 111 23.46 -5.13 2.12
CA GLU A 111 22.42 -5.02 3.12
C GLU A 111 22.11 -6.40 3.71
N ARG A 112 22.08 -6.48 5.04
CA ARG A 112 21.79 -7.71 5.78
C ARG A 112 20.30 -7.88 6.01
N THR A 113 19.61 -6.77 6.20
CA THR A 113 18.17 -6.72 6.39
C THR A 113 17.57 -5.82 5.32
N TRP A 114 16.33 -6.10 4.93
CA TRP A 114 15.66 -5.32 3.88
C TRP A 114 15.40 -3.87 4.32
N GLN A 115 15.38 -3.61 5.64
CA GLN A 115 15.20 -2.29 6.22
C GLN A 115 16.40 -1.36 6.00
N GLU A 116 17.60 -1.91 5.79
CA GLU A 116 18.85 -1.17 5.55
C GLU A 116 18.94 -0.59 4.13
N ILE A 117 18.08 -1.04 3.21
CA ILE A 117 18.09 -0.59 1.82
C ILE A 117 17.63 0.86 1.77
N SER A 118 18.48 1.73 1.21
CA SER A 118 18.18 3.15 1.10
C SER A 118 17.05 3.43 0.10
N ASP A 119 16.26 4.45 0.37
CA ASP A 119 15.23 4.98 -0.53
C ASP A 119 15.74 5.27 -1.94
N LEU A 120 16.93 5.88 -2.07
CA LEU A 120 17.56 6.15 -3.37
C LEU A 120 17.80 4.86 -4.17
N LYS A 121 18.19 3.78 -3.48
CA LYS A 121 18.42 2.48 -4.11
C LYS A 121 17.09 1.86 -4.54
N LEU A 122 16.07 1.88 -3.68
CA LEU A 122 14.73 1.40 -4.06
C LEU A 122 14.19 2.16 -5.27
N SER A 123 14.28 3.48 -5.28
CA SER A 123 13.90 4.34 -6.40
C SER A 123 14.59 3.91 -7.72
N ASN A 124 15.90 3.70 -7.70
CA ASN A 124 16.68 3.33 -8.89
C ASN A 124 16.30 1.96 -9.49
N PHE A 125 15.81 1.02 -8.67
CA PHE A 125 15.56 -0.38 -9.10
C PHE A 125 14.08 -0.76 -9.16
N ALA A 126 13.17 0.21 -9.01
CA ALA A 126 11.76 -0.09 -8.79
C ALA A 126 11.08 -0.82 -9.96
N CYS A 127 11.47 -0.57 -11.21
CA CYS A 127 10.85 -1.19 -12.38
C CYS A 127 11.32 -2.63 -12.65
N SER A 128 12.37 -3.10 -11.98
CA SER A 128 13.07 -4.32 -12.36
C SER A 128 12.65 -5.55 -11.53
N MET A 129 11.67 -5.43 -10.62
CA MET A 129 11.26 -6.49 -9.66
C MET A 129 10.94 -7.84 -10.32
N VAL A 130 10.53 -7.84 -11.60
CA VAL A 130 10.26 -9.04 -12.39
C VAL A 130 11.47 -9.97 -12.58
N PHE A 131 12.69 -9.47 -12.41
CA PHE A 131 13.92 -10.27 -12.52
C PHE A 131 14.35 -10.93 -11.20
N LEU A 132 13.60 -10.68 -10.11
CA LEU A 132 13.85 -11.33 -8.84
C LEU A 132 13.39 -12.79 -8.86
N ASN A 133 14.25 -13.68 -8.38
CA ASN A 133 13.82 -15.03 -8.01
C ASN A 133 12.97 -15.00 -6.73
N ALA A 134 12.38 -16.14 -6.34
CA ALA A 134 11.46 -16.20 -5.20
C ALA A 134 12.06 -15.63 -3.89
N ASN A 135 13.31 -15.96 -3.57
CA ASN A 135 13.98 -15.48 -2.35
C ASN A 135 14.30 -13.99 -2.40
N GLY A 136 14.80 -13.51 -3.54
CA GLY A 136 15.07 -12.08 -3.75
C GLY A 136 13.78 -11.27 -3.69
N PHE A 137 12.72 -11.76 -4.32
CA PHE A 137 11.40 -11.12 -4.30
C PHE A 137 10.87 -11.00 -2.88
N ARG A 138 10.89 -12.11 -2.12
CA ARG A 138 10.46 -12.13 -0.72
C ARG A 138 11.23 -11.12 0.14
N PHE A 139 12.54 -10.98 -0.09
CA PHE A 139 13.40 -10.05 0.65
C PHE A 139 13.13 -8.58 0.30
N TYR A 140 13.01 -8.24 -0.99
CA TYR A 140 12.87 -6.84 -1.41
C TYR A 140 11.43 -6.33 -1.35
N LEU A 141 10.42 -7.19 -1.47
CA LEU A 141 9.01 -6.79 -1.43
C LEU A 141 8.63 -5.91 -0.23
N PRO A 142 8.93 -6.25 1.04
CA PRO A 142 8.60 -5.39 2.17
C PRO A 142 9.29 -4.02 2.12
N ALA A 143 10.51 -3.95 1.59
CA ALA A 143 11.22 -2.68 1.41
C ALA A 143 10.48 -1.78 0.42
N PHE A 144 10.07 -2.32 -0.73
CA PHE A 144 9.31 -1.59 -1.74
C PHE A 144 7.92 -1.18 -1.26
N MET A 145 7.18 -2.06 -0.57
CA MET A 145 5.87 -1.69 0.00
C MET A 145 6.01 -0.58 1.05
N ARG A 146 6.99 -0.67 1.95
CA ARG A 146 7.28 0.37 2.94
C ARG A 146 7.64 1.69 2.27
N PHE A 147 8.56 1.65 1.31
CA PHE A 147 9.01 2.83 0.56
C PHE A 147 7.85 3.51 -0.17
N THR A 148 7.01 2.73 -0.85
CA THR A 148 5.81 3.21 -1.55
C THR A 148 4.87 3.92 -0.58
N LEU A 149 4.53 3.30 0.55
CA LEU A 149 3.65 3.90 1.54
C LEU A 149 4.26 5.14 2.21
N ALA A 150 5.56 5.12 2.52
CA ALA A 150 6.24 6.24 3.18
C ALA A 150 6.33 7.48 2.27
N ASN A 151 6.58 7.27 0.98
CA ASN A 151 6.69 8.33 -0.03
C ASN A 151 5.36 8.61 -0.74
N TRP A 152 4.26 8.01 -0.27
CA TRP A 152 2.93 8.29 -0.75
C TRP A 152 2.56 9.74 -0.45
N ALA A 153 2.75 10.62 -1.42
CA ALA A 153 2.41 12.03 -1.37
C ALA A 153 1.49 12.37 -2.56
N ASP A 154 0.51 13.24 -2.30
CA ASP A 154 -0.66 13.51 -3.15
C ASP A 154 -0.40 13.53 -4.67
N GLY A 155 -0.91 12.50 -5.36
CA GLY A 155 -1.21 12.53 -6.79
C GLY A 155 -0.03 12.41 -7.76
N ALA A 156 1.18 12.14 -7.28
CA ALA A 156 2.33 11.87 -8.15
C ALA A 156 2.54 10.35 -8.27
N SER A 157 1.99 9.76 -9.34
CA SER A 157 2.41 8.41 -9.74
C SER A 157 3.86 8.49 -10.21
N THR A 158 4.77 7.93 -9.43
CA THR A 158 6.16 7.73 -9.87
C THR A 158 6.32 6.32 -10.42
N CYS A 159 7.27 6.13 -11.33
CA CYS A 159 7.68 4.80 -11.79
C CYS A 159 8.03 3.86 -10.61
N GLU A 160 8.37 4.44 -9.46
CA GLU A 160 8.79 3.75 -8.26
C GLU A 160 7.63 2.96 -7.61
N ASN A 161 6.41 3.51 -7.68
CA ASN A 161 5.21 2.86 -7.14
C ASN A 161 4.69 1.76 -8.09
N MET A 162 4.89 1.92 -9.40
CA MET A 162 4.33 1.02 -10.41
C MET A 162 4.92 -0.40 -10.32
N GLY A 163 6.23 -0.52 -10.08
CA GLY A 163 6.93 -1.80 -10.11
C GLY A 163 6.42 -2.81 -9.09
N VAL A 164 6.23 -2.37 -7.83
CA VAL A 164 5.73 -3.24 -6.76
C VAL A 164 4.28 -3.65 -7.00
N ILE A 165 3.45 -2.77 -7.55
CA ILE A 165 2.04 -3.06 -7.83
C ILE A 165 1.93 -4.05 -8.99
N TYR A 166 2.68 -3.85 -10.07
CA TYR A 166 2.72 -4.81 -11.18
C TYR A 166 3.28 -6.16 -10.76
N ALA A 167 4.28 -6.21 -9.88
CA ALA A 167 4.81 -7.47 -9.38
C ALA A 167 3.79 -8.25 -8.52
N LEU A 168 2.83 -7.56 -7.92
CA LEU A 168 1.72 -8.16 -7.18
C LEU A 168 0.49 -8.45 -8.05
N SER A 169 0.51 -8.00 -9.31
CA SER A 169 -0.58 -8.23 -10.26
C SER A 169 -0.78 -9.72 -10.55
N GLY A 170 -2.05 -10.11 -10.75
CA GLY A 170 -2.42 -11.52 -10.93
C GLY A 170 -2.57 -12.32 -9.64
N GLY A 171 -2.39 -11.71 -8.47
CA GLY A 171 -2.69 -12.35 -7.19
C GLY A 171 -1.60 -13.32 -6.69
N PRO A 172 -1.87 -14.06 -5.60
CA PRO A 172 -0.96 -15.06 -5.04
C PRO A 172 -0.58 -16.20 -6.01
N GLY A 173 -1.38 -16.43 -7.06
CA GLY A 173 -1.09 -17.41 -8.11
C GLY A 173 -0.41 -16.82 -9.35
N GLY A 174 0.04 -15.55 -9.29
CA GLY A 174 0.63 -14.82 -10.39
C GLY A 174 2.10 -15.16 -10.65
N PHE A 175 2.80 -14.23 -11.29
CA PHE A 175 4.18 -14.42 -11.75
C PHE A 175 5.14 -14.86 -10.63
N HIS A 176 5.07 -14.22 -9.46
CA HIS A 176 5.89 -14.56 -8.29
C HIS A 176 5.23 -15.58 -7.32
N HIS A 177 4.34 -16.46 -7.79
CA HIS A 177 3.64 -17.44 -6.94
C HIS A 177 4.58 -18.25 -6.04
N GLU A 178 5.73 -18.70 -6.55
CA GLU A 178 6.74 -19.44 -5.77
C GLU A 178 7.21 -18.66 -4.53
N ALA A 179 7.30 -17.33 -4.62
CA ALA A 179 7.63 -16.49 -3.47
C ALA A 179 6.49 -16.51 -2.43
N PHE A 180 5.24 -16.35 -2.90
CA PHE A 180 4.05 -16.25 -2.06
C PHE A 180 3.70 -17.56 -1.34
N GLU A 181 4.06 -18.72 -1.90
CA GLU A 181 3.88 -20.01 -1.22
C GLU A 181 4.62 -20.10 0.11
N SER A 182 5.71 -19.34 0.27
CA SER A 182 6.50 -19.28 1.50
C SER A 182 6.01 -18.23 2.51
N PHE A 183 5.02 -17.42 2.16
CA PHE A 183 4.57 -16.33 3.01
C PHE A 183 3.74 -16.86 4.18
N SER A 184 3.96 -16.29 5.35
CA SER A 184 3.04 -16.50 6.47
C SER A 184 1.70 -15.83 6.18
N ARG A 185 0.65 -16.26 6.89
CA ARG A 185 -0.66 -15.61 6.81
C ARG A 185 -0.56 -14.09 7.07
N PHE A 186 0.25 -13.67 8.04
CA PHE A 186 0.41 -12.24 8.37
C PHE A 186 1.15 -11.45 7.29
N GLN A 187 2.08 -12.09 6.57
CA GLN A 187 2.75 -11.50 5.41
C GLN A 187 1.77 -11.32 4.25
N MET A 188 0.91 -12.31 4.00
CA MET A 188 -0.18 -12.20 3.02
C MET A 188 -1.17 -11.08 3.40
N GLU A 189 -1.49 -10.96 4.69
CA GLU A 189 -2.33 -9.87 5.22
C GLU A 189 -1.69 -8.49 5.03
N ALA A 190 -0.37 -8.37 5.21
CA ALA A 190 0.35 -7.12 4.96
C ALA A 190 0.30 -6.70 3.48
N VAL A 191 0.52 -7.64 2.56
CA VAL A 191 0.42 -7.38 1.11
C VAL A 191 -1.01 -6.98 0.72
N SER A 192 -2.01 -7.68 1.27
CA SER A 192 -3.43 -7.36 1.03
C SER A 192 -3.79 -5.97 1.55
N ALA A 193 -3.33 -5.60 2.74
CA ALA A 193 -3.55 -4.28 3.32
C ALA A 193 -2.88 -3.18 2.49
N PHE A 194 -1.64 -3.42 2.02
CA PHE A 194 -0.94 -2.53 1.10
C PHE A 194 -1.76 -2.30 -0.18
N LEU A 195 -2.17 -3.36 -0.88
CA LEU A 195 -2.97 -3.23 -2.10
C LEU A 195 -4.32 -2.54 -1.85
N TRP A 196 -4.97 -2.82 -0.72
CA TRP A 196 -6.20 -2.13 -0.34
C TRP A 196 -6.00 -0.63 -0.17
N TYR A 197 -4.89 -0.24 0.47
CA TYR A 197 -4.56 1.18 0.64
C TYR A 197 -4.44 1.86 -0.73
N ILE A 198 -3.66 1.28 -1.64
CA ILE A 198 -3.46 1.81 -3.00
C ILE A 198 -4.78 1.86 -3.79
N ALA A 199 -5.59 0.79 -3.73
CA ALA A 199 -6.87 0.71 -4.44
C ALA A 199 -7.91 1.75 -3.99
N ASN A 200 -7.73 2.33 -2.78
CA ASN A 200 -8.62 3.36 -2.23
C ASN A 200 -7.99 4.77 -2.27
N SER A 201 -6.88 4.93 -2.99
CA SER A 201 -6.23 6.21 -3.22
C SER A 201 -6.74 6.88 -4.51
N ASN A 202 -6.35 8.14 -4.75
CA ASN A 202 -6.60 8.85 -6.01
C ASN A 202 -5.50 8.61 -7.08
N ASP A 203 -4.70 7.55 -6.96
CA ASP A 203 -3.59 7.28 -7.88
C ASP A 203 -4.03 6.51 -9.12
N SER A 204 -3.30 6.69 -10.23
CA SER A 204 -3.52 5.92 -11.47
C SER A 204 -3.38 4.41 -11.29
N MET A 205 -2.68 3.95 -10.25
CA MET A 205 -2.49 2.53 -9.95
C MET A 205 -3.61 1.92 -9.11
N ALA A 206 -4.64 2.69 -8.74
CA ALA A 206 -5.75 2.19 -7.95
C ALA A 206 -6.48 1.02 -8.63
N GLU A 207 -6.66 1.08 -9.96
CA GLU A 207 -7.32 0.03 -10.75
C GLU A 207 -6.50 -1.28 -10.80
N ASP A 208 -5.18 -1.17 -10.90
CA ASP A 208 -4.27 -2.33 -10.89
C ASP A 208 -4.26 -2.99 -9.50
N ALA A 209 -4.24 -2.18 -8.44
CA ALA A 209 -4.31 -2.67 -7.06
C ALA A 209 -5.67 -3.34 -6.77
N GLU A 210 -6.78 -2.76 -7.25
CA GLU A 210 -8.11 -3.35 -7.15
C GLU A 210 -8.18 -4.70 -7.87
N SER A 211 -7.67 -4.75 -9.11
CA SER A 211 -7.62 -5.98 -9.89
C SER A 211 -6.83 -7.05 -9.14
N SER A 212 -5.69 -6.68 -8.55
CA SER A 212 -4.85 -7.58 -7.73
C SER A 212 -5.61 -8.14 -6.52
N LEU A 213 -6.41 -7.32 -5.84
CA LEU A 213 -7.30 -7.77 -4.76
C LEU A 213 -8.33 -8.79 -5.25
N ALA A 214 -8.96 -8.52 -6.40
CA ALA A 214 -9.92 -9.43 -7.02
C ALA A 214 -9.29 -10.77 -7.45
N TYR A 215 -8.01 -10.76 -7.84
CA TYR A 215 -7.25 -11.97 -8.18
C TYR A 215 -6.77 -12.79 -6.97
N GLY A 216 -7.25 -12.48 -5.77
CA GLY A 216 -7.15 -13.36 -4.61
C GLY A 216 -6.49 -12.73 -3.39
N TRP A 217 -5.78 -11.61 -3.55
CA TRP A 217 -5.20 -10.89 -2.42
C TRP A 217 -6.28 -10.42 -1.42
N GLY A 218 -7.48 -10.06 -1.90
CA GLY A 218 -8.58 -9.60 -1.04
C GLY A 218 -9.05 -10.63 0.00
N LYS A 219 -8.79 -11.93 -0.21
CA LYS A 219 -9.12 -12.99 0.77
C LYS A 219 -8.32 -12.85 2.07
N PHE A 220 -7.16 -12.20 2.00
CA PHE A 220 -6.25 -11.98 3.11
C PHE A 220 -6.39 -10.59 3.72
N LEU A 221 -7.46 -9.84 3.43
CA LEU A 221 -7.60 -8.50 4.01
C LEU A 221 -7.68 -8.61 5.55
N PRO A 222 -6.80 -7.95 6.33
CA PRO A 222 -6.81 -8.10 7.78
C PRO A 222 -7.97 -7.34 8.43
N ASP A 223 -8.36 -7.79 9.62
CA ASP A 223 -9.56 -7.28 10.30
C ASP A 223 -9.47 -5.78 10.60
N PHE A 224 -8.29 -5.23 10.90
CA PHE A 224 -8.18 -3.78 11.14
C PHE A 224 -8.47 -2.94 9.89
N VAL A 225 -8.19 -3.46 8.68
CA VAL A 225 -8.55 -2.80 7.42
C VAL A 225 -10.03 -3.03 7.10
N ARG A 226 -10.57 -4.22 7.38
CA ARG A 226 -12.01 -4.48 7.25
C ARG A 226 -12.83 -3.57 8.15
N LEU A 227 -12.48 -3.48 9.44
CA LEU A 227 -13.13 -2.61 10.40
C LEU A 227 -13.00 -1.14 10.01
N PHE A 228 -11.84 -0.73 9.46
CA PHE A 228 -11.70 0.59 8.87
C PHE A 228 -12.73 0.77 7.75
N SER A 229 -12.80 -0.12 6.76
CA SER A 229 -13.76 -0.05 5.65
C SER A 229 -15.23 -0.09 6.10
N GLU A 230 -15.56 -0.94 7.07
CA GLU A 230 -16.89 -1.09 7.64
C GLU A 230 -17.28 0.11 8.50
N SER A 231 -16.34 0.81 9.14
CA SER A 231 -16.65 2.05 9.86
C SER A 231 -17.19 3.14 8.94
N PHE A 232 -16.91 3.07 7.62
CA PHE A 232 -17.54 3.92 6.61
C PHE A 232 -18.89 3.36 6.11
N SER A 233 -19.21 2.09 6.37
CA SER A 233 -20.46 1.45 5.95
C SER A 233 -21.51 1.32 7.07
N ASN A 234 -21.08 1.22 8.33
CA ASN A 234 -21.89 0.89 9.50
C ASN A 234 -22.11 2.08 10.46
N SER A 235 -21.74 3.30 10.09
CA SER A 235 -22.11 4.52 10.82
C SER A 235 -23.61 4.91 10.67
N LEU A 236 -24.47 3.90 10.45
CA LEU A 236 -25.91 3.96 10.21
C LEU A 236 -26.73 3.98 11.50
#